data_AF-U1PXT1-F1
#
_entry.id   AF-U1PXT1-F1
#
_cell.length_a   1.000
_cell.length_b   1.000
_cell.length_c   1.000
_cell.angle_alpha   90.00
_cell.angle_beta   90.00
_cell.angle_gamma   90.00
#
_symmetry.space_group_name_H-M   'P 1'
#
loop_
_entity.id
_entity.type
_entity.pdbx_description
1 polymer ?
#
loop_
_entity_poly.entity_id
_entity_poly.type
_entity_poly.pdbx_seq_one_letter_code
_entity_poly.pdbx_strand_id
1 'polypeptide(L)'
;MTDTTLESLFARSPTRELEEVQKVNEVGQAERDIDEFYETDSARKVLTELGEVVNSTGSQPRFRYVHATFGSGKTHLLKLIGIATGEIEGLETVAPKLSSQFSGFKEFRDRLNSSHIDHLVPLFMNLLDRDRVRDSTLSLLIYEELGNQLNYPTDPLWLLEWAWTLEIEHGLCRARMSLQEAAQDKAALRPWLYEALPEMDETDGTPYATKDGVRESIEQATGRISTEAFTPDELVERLDRTKRYLQESGETYEFLIELDEVAI
;
A
#
# COMPACT_ATOMS: atom_id res chain seq x y z
N MET A 1 -36.75 39.53 -13.70
CA MET A 1 -36.28 38.21 -14.16
C MET A 1 -34.95 38.01 -13.50
N THR A 2 -34.86 37.05 -12.58
CA THR A 2 -33.61 36.71 -11.89
C THR A 2 -32.68 36.07 -12.92
N ASP A 3 -31.52 36.69 -13.15
CA ASP A 3 -30.43 36.09 -13.93
C ASP A 3 -29.98 34.82 -13.21
N THR A 4 -30.55 33.69 -13.61
CA THR A 4 -30.09 32.36 -13.23
C THR A 4 -28.77 32.15 -13.95
N THR A 5 -27.64 32.51 -13.32
CA THR A 5 -26.32 32.26 -13.89
C THR A 5 -26.13 30.76 -14.07
N LEU A 6 -25.42 30.35 -15.12
CA LEU A 6 -25.16 28.94 -15.45
C LEU A 6 -24.68 28.14 -14.23
N GLU A 7 -23.94 28.79 -13.32
CA GLU A 7 -23.45 28.27 -12.04
C GLU A 7 -24.58 27.77 -11.12
N SER A 8 -25.73 28.43 -11.10
CA SER A 8 -26.87 28.04 -10.26
C SER A 8 -27.61 26.79 -10.76
N LEU A 9 -27.28 26.30 -11.96
CA LEU A 9 -27.81 25.04 -12.50
C LEU A 9 -27.01 23.82 -12.04
N PHE A 10 -25.79 24.02 -11.53
CA PHE A 10 -24.92 22.92 -11.11
C PHE A 10 -24.80 22.90 -9.58
N ALA A 11 -24.79 21.69 -9.02
CA ALA A 11 -24.53 21.53 -7.58
C ALA A 11 -23.11 21.98 -7.18
N ARG A 12 -22.20 22.13 -8.15
CA ARG A 12 -20.79 22.53 -7.98
C ARG A 12 -20.31 23.34 -9.18
N SER A 13 -19.18 24.05 -9.00
CA SER A 13 -18.61 24.89 -10.07
C SER A 13 -18.23 24.05 -11.30
N PRO A 14 -18.80 24.34 -12.49
CA PRO A 14 -18.52 23.62 -13.73
C PRO A 14 -17.19 24.04 -14.40
N THR A 15 -16.54 25.10 -13.92
CA THR A 15 -15.30 25.66 -14.46
C THR A 15 -14.05 25.24 -13.70
N ARG A 16 -14.13 24.17 -12.91
CA ARG A 16 -12.97 23.67 -12.17
C ARG A 16 -11.90 23.11 -13.11
N GLU A 17 -10.65 23.20 -12.70
CA GLU A 17 -9.56 22.49 -13.35
C GLU A 17 -9.79 20.98 -13.23
N LEU A 18 -9.61 20.27 -14.35
CA LEU A 18 -9.61 18.83 -14.40
C LEU A 18 -8.25 18.37 -13.87
N GLU A 19 -8.24 17.73 -12.71
CA GLU A 19 -7.04 17.18 -12.09
C GLU A 19 -6.72 15.80 -12.69
N GLU A 20 -5.43 15.51 -12.88
CA GLU A 20 -4.93 14.24 -13.44
C GLU A 20 -5.20 13.06 -12.48
N VAL A 21 -5.13 11.82 -12.98
CA VAL A 21 -5.56 10.60 -12.26
C VAL A 21 -4.96 10.51 -10.84
N GLN A 22 -5.86 10.37 -9.87
CA GLN A 22 -5.67 10.64 -8.44
C GLN A 22 -4.82 9.58 -7.73
N LYS A 23 -3.87 10.00 -6.88
CA LYS A 23 -3.14 9.11 -5.96
C LYS A 23 -3.90 8.93 -4.65
N VAL A 24 -3.79 7.75 -4.04
CA VAL A 24 -4.48 7.39 -2.78
C VAL A 24 -3.95 8.21 -1.58
N ASN A 25 -2.73 8.73 -1.68
CA ASN A 25 -1.96 9.25 -0.54
C ASN A 25 -2.08 10.78 -0.38
N GLU A 26 -2.93 11.45 -1.17
CA GLU A 26 -3.10 12.91 -1.11
C GLU A 26 -4.16 13.31 -0.07
N VAL A 27 -3.69 13.54 1.16
CA VAL A 27 -4.50 13.94 2.33
C VAL A 27 -5.38 15.17 2.06
N GLY A 28 -4.85 16.17 1.35
CA GLY A 28 -5.60 17.40 1.01
C GLY A 28 -6.76 17.20 0.02
N GLN A 29 -6.87 16.01 -0.60
CA GLN A 29 -7.92 15.67 -1.54
C GLN A 29 -8.90 14.64 -1.00
N ALA A 30 -8.53 13.85 0.00
CA ALA A 30 -9.38 12.80 0.55
C ALA A 30 -10.73 13.33 1.06
N GLU A 31 -10.78 14.51 1.68
CA GLU A 31 -12.05 15.12 2.07
C GLU A 31 -12.93 15.49 0.88
N ARG A 32 -12.32 15.98 -0.20
CA ARG A 32 -13.02 16.32 -1.44
C ARG A 32 -13.54 15.06 -2.10
N ASP A 33 -12.72 14.02 -2.20
CA ASP A 33 -13.10 12.72 -2.77
C ASP A 33 -14.35 12.16 -2.07
N ILE A 34 -14.37 12.16 -0.73
CA ILE A 34 -15.55 11.79 0.06
C ILE A 34 -16.76 12.62 -0.33
N ASP A 35 -16.61 13.95 -0.39
CA ASP A 35 -17.72 14.82 -0.71
C ASP A 35 -18.21 14.62 -2.15
N GLU A 36 -17.33 14.31 -3.11
CA GLU A 36 -17.67 14.02 -4.53
C GLU A 36 -18.27 12.61 -4.74
N PHE A 37 -18.11 11.71 -3.76
CA PHE A 37 -18.55 10.34 -3.91
C PHE A 37 -20.07 10.19 -3.86
N TYR A 38 -20.59 9.36 -4.76
CA TYR A 38 -21.99 8.96 -4.75
C TYR A 38 -22.09 7.44 -4.57
N GLU A 39 -22.59 7.00 -3.41
CA GLU A 39 -22.78 5.58 -3.12
C GLU A 39 -23.91 4.99 -3.96
N THR A 40 -23.53 4.29 -5.04
CA THR A 40 -24.44 3.50 -5.86
C THR A 40 -24.78 2.17 -5.19
N ASP A 41 -25.87 1.52 -5.61
CA ASP A 41 -26.21 0.17 -5.14
C ASP A 41 -25.09 -0.85 -5.47
N SER A 42 -24.39 -0.66 -6.60
CA SER A 42 -23.21 -1.47 -6.96
C SER A 42 -22.05 -1.26 -5.99
N ALA A 43 -21.77 -0.01 -5.60
CA ALA A 43 -20.75 0.29 -4.60
C ALA A 43 -21.12 -0.30 -3.23
N ARG A 44 -22.38 -0.19 -2.82
CA ARG A 44 -22.87 -0.80 -1.57
C ARG A 44 -22.71 -2.31 -1.60
N LYS A 45 -23.07 -2.97 -2.70
CA LYS A 45 -22.87 -4.42 -2.89
C LYS A 45 -21.38 -4.79 -2.76
N VAL A 46 -20.48 -3.97 -3.31
CA VAL A 46 -19.04 -4.17 -3.17
C VAL A 46 -18.59 -4.13 -1.70
N LEU A 47 -19.05 -3.13 -0.96
CA LEU A 47 -18.72 -2.94 0.46
C LEU A 47 -19.28 -4.09 1.33
N THR A 48 -20.51 -4.52 1.07
CA THR A 48 -21.14 -5.65 1.79
C THR A 48 -20.35 -6.93 1.58
N GLU A 49 -20.05 -7.29 0.32
CA GLU A 49 -19.29 -8.50 0.00
C GLU A 49 -17.86 -8.46 0.56
N LEU A 50 -17.19 -7.30 0.51
CA LEU A 50 -15.87 -7.14 1.12
C LEU A 50 -15.94 -7.36 2.64
N GLY A 51 -16.96 -6.84 3.31
CA GLY A 51 -17.19 -7.08 4.73
C GLY A 51 -17.48 -8.55 5.07
N GLU A 52 -18.07 -9.33 4.15
CA GLU A 52 -18.23 -10.79 4.31
C GLU A 52 -16.89 -11.52 4.22
N VAL A 53 -16.02 -11.11 3.28
CA VAL A 53 -14.66 -11.66 3.14
C VAL A 53 -13.83 -11.41 4.39
N VAL A 54 -13.85 -10.18 4.91
CA VAL A 54 -13.16 -9.78 6.14
C VAL A 54 -13.59 -10.62 7.35
N ASN A 55 -14.88 -10.94 7.47
CA ASN A 55 -15.40 -11.71 8.59
C ASN A 55 -15.21 -13.24 8.44
N SER A 56 -14.79 -13.70 7.25
CA SER A 56 -14.61 -15.12 7.00
C SER A 56 -13.34 -15.67 7.66
N THR A 57 -13.47 -16.76 8.44
CA THR A 57 -12.36 -17.49 9.06
C THR A 57 -12.15 -18.81 8.31
N GLY A 58 -11.36 -18.84 7.22
CA GLY A 58 -11.11 -20.09 6.50
C GLY A 58 -10.60 -20.01 5.04
N SER A 59 -10.49 -21.18 4.40
CA SER A 59 -9.79 -21.49 3.13
C SER A 59 -10.43 -20.97 1.83
N GLN A 60 -11.28 -19.95 1.90
CA GLN A 60 -11.84 -19.37 0.68
C GLN A 60 -10.82 -18.40 0.08
N PRO A 61 -10.59 -18.44 -1.25
CA PRO A 61 -9.74 -17.45 -1.89
C PRO A 61 -10.32 -16.05 -1.64
N ARG A 62 -9.59 -15.23 -0.88
CA ARG A 62 -9.97 -13.87 -0.49
C ARG A 62 -9.61 -12.86 -1.60
N PHE A 63 -10.01 -13.15 -2.83
CA PHE A 63 -9.80 -12.26 -3.97
C PHE A 63 -11.13 -11.81 -4.53
N ARG A 64 -11.24 -10.50 -4.83
CA ARG A 64 -12.43 -9.94 -5.46
C ARG A 64 -12.02 -9.06 -6.62
N TYR A 65 -12.47 -9.44 -7.81
CA TYR A 65 -12.28 -8.64 -9.02
C TYR A 65 -13.43 -7.67 -9.19
N VAL A 66 -13.14 -6.37 -9.14
CA VAL A 66 -14.11 -5.32 -9.43
C VAL A 66 -13.92 -4.88 -10.89
N HIS A 67 -14.87 -5.25 -11.76
CA HIS A 67 -14.87 -4.82 -13.16
C HIS A 67 -15.96 -3.78 -13.39
N ALA A 68 -15.62 -2.67 -14.06
CA ALA A 68 -16.57 -1.64 -14.44
C ALA A 68 -16.08 -0.87 -15.68
N THR A 69 -17.00 -0.21 -16.39
CA THR A 69 -16.66 0.62 -17.55
C THR A 69 -15.88 1.86 -17.14
N PHE A 70 -15.16 2.48 -18.08
CA PHE A 70 -14.49 3.76 -17.86
C PHE A 70 -15.45 4.82 -17.31
N GLY A 71 -14.99 5.62 -16.33
CA GLY A 71 -15.79 6.68 -15.69
C GLY A 71 -16.85 6.19 -14.68
N SER A 72 -16.88 4.90 -14.36
CA SER A 72 -17.82 4.31 -13.38
C SER A 72 -17.52 4.63 -11.92
N GLY A 73 -16.37 5.24 -11.62
CA GLY A 73 -15.92 5.52 -10.26
C GLY A 73 -15.23 4.35 -9.55
N LYS A 74 -14.78 3.32 -10.27
CA LYS A 74 -14.05 2.17 -9.68
C LYS A 74 -12.82 2.59 -8.86
N THR A 75 -11.91 3.35 -9.47
CA THR A 75 -10.70 3.89 -8.82
C THR A 75 -11.05 4.66 -7.56
N HIS A 76 -12.08 5.52 -7.66
CA HIS A 76 -12.55 6.32 -6.53
C HIS A 76 -13.09 5.43 -5.40
N LEU A 77 -13.90 4.40 -5.72
CA LEU A 77 -14.39 3.44 -4.74
C LEU A 77 -13.26 2.68 -4.03
N LEU A 78 -12.27 2.17 -4.78
CA LEU A 78 -11.11 1.47 -4.20
C LEU A 78 -10.34 2.38 -3.24
N LYS A 79 -10.00 3.61 -3.68
CA LYS A 79 -9.36 4.62 -2.83
C LYS A 79 -10.12 4.82 -1.50
N LEU A 80 -11.45 5.00 -1.56
CA LEU A 80 -12.26 5.20 -0.35
C LEU A 80 -12.34 3.95 0.53
N ILE A 81 -12.31 2.75 -0.06
CA ILE A 81 -12.22 1.49 0.70
C ILE A 81 -10.89 1.43 1.46
N GLY A 82 -9.78 1.74 0.80
CA GLY A 82 -8.47 1.87 1.45
C GLY A 82 -8.49 2.84 2.62
N ILE A 83 -9.09 4.03 2.45
CA ILE A 83 -9.24 5.01 3.54
C ILE A 83 -10.12 4.46 4.67
N ALA A 84 -11.19 3.73 4.35
CA ALA A 84 -12.11 3.19 5.34
C ALA A 84 -11.47 2.13 6.26
N THR A 85 -10.36 1.52 5.87
CA THR A 85 -9.57 0.63 6.75
C THR A 85 -9.02 1.38 7.97
N GLY A 86 -8.72 2.68 7.83
CA GLY A 86 -8.10 3.49 8.87
C GLY A 86 -6.59 3.31 9.02
N GLU A 87 -5.95 2.53 8.14
CA GLU A 87 -4.51 2.22 8.21
C GLU A 87 -3.61 3.22 7.46
N ILE A 88 -4.21 4.14 6.68
CA ILE A 88 -3.44 5.10 5.88
C ILE A 88 -3.02 6.30 6.76
N GLU A 89 -1.71 6.46 6.94
CA GLU A 89 -1.11 7.56 7.69
C GLU A 89 -1.57 8.93 7.15
N GLY A 90 -2.00 9.81 8.04
CA GLY A 90 -2.51 11.15 7.72
C GLY A 90 -3.98 11.22 7.28
N LEU A 91 -4.68 10.08 7.21
CA LEU A 91 -6.11 9.98 6.87
C LEU A 91 -6.98 9.45 8.01
N GLU A 92 -6.44 9.33 9.22
CA GLU A 92 -7.11 8.73 10.38
C GLU A 92 -8.39 9.49 10.75
N THR A 93 -8.38 10.82 10.61
CA THR A 93 -9.53 11.68 10.88
C THR A 93 -10.58 11.65 9.78
N VAL A 94 -10.23 11.14 8.60
CA VAL A 94 -11.06 11.14 7.39
C VAL A 94 -11.93 9.88 7.33
N ALA A 95 -11.42 8.73 7.77
CA ALA A 95 -12.17 7.48 7.79
C ALA A 95 -13.52 7.56 8.54
N PRO A 96 -13.66 8.24 9.71
CA PRO A 96 -14.95 8.40 10.38
C PRO A 96 -15.98 9.20 9.55
N LYS A 97 -15.52 10.16 8.73
CA LYS A 97 -16.39 10.96 7.86
C LYS A 97 -17.10 10.06 6.84
N LEU A 98 -16.39 9.11 6.23
CA LEU A 98 -16.97 8.12 5.29
C LEU A 98 -18.16 7.38 5.89
N SER A 99 -18.00 6.81 7.08
CA SER A 99 -19.07 6.05 7.75
C SER A 99 -20.21 6.92 8.27
N SER A 100 -19.97 8.21 8.51
CA SER A 100 -21.04 9.14 8.86
C SER A 100 -21.93 9.51 7.68
N GLN A 101 -21.36 9.57 6.47
CA GLN A 101 -22.05 10.00 5.26
C GLN A 101 -22.67 8.84 4.46
N PHE A 102 -22.02 7.66 4.46
CA PHE A 102 -22.40 6.54 3.60
C PHE A 102 -22.64 5.26 4.41
N SER A 103 -23.81 4.66 4.23
CA SER A 103 -24.23 3.50 5.03
C SER A 103 -23.46 2.23 4.69
N GLY A 104 -23.04 2.03 3.44
CA GLY A 104 -22.22 0.89 3.04
C GLY A 104 -20.83 0.95 3.69
N PHE A 105 -20.21 2.12 3.74
CA PHE A 105 -18.93 2.32 4.44
C PHE A 105 -19.06 2.17 5.94
N LYS A 106 -20.19 2.59 6.52
CA LYS A 106 -20.50 2.31 7.92
C LYS A 106 -20.56 0.80 8.20
N GLU A 107 -21.33 0.06 7.41
CA GLU A 107 -21.49 -1.38 7.57
C GLU A 107 -20.16 -2.11 7.38
N PHE A 108 -19.37 -1.71 6.37
CA PHE A 108 -18.04 -2.27 6.15
C PHE A 108 -17.12 -2.10 7.37
N ARG A 109 -17.07 -0.89 7.95
CA ARG A 109 -16.27 -0.63 9.15
C ARG A 109 -16.79 -1.35 10.39
N ASP A 110 -18.11 -1.40 10.57
CA ASP A 110 -18.70 -2.16 11.67
C ASP A 110 -18.31 -3.64 11.60
N ARG A 111 -18.30 -4.22 10.38
CA ARG A 111 -17.83 -5.60 10.14
C ARG A 111 -16.33 -5.75 10.41
N LEU A 112 -15.50 -4.83 9.92
CA LEU A 112 -14.05 -4.83 10.16
C LEU A 112 -13.74 -4.79 11.66
N ASN A 113 -14.34 -3.85 12.39
CA ASN A 113 -14.17 -3.69 13.85
C ASN A 113 -14.66 -4.90 14.66
N SER A 114 -15.58 -5.69 14.10
CA SER A 114 -16.10 -6.91 14.73
C SER A 114 -15.37 -8.19 14.31
N SER A 115 -14.42 -8.07 13.38
CA SER A 115 -13.69 -9.20 12.81
C SER A 115 -12.53 -9.65 13.70
N HIS A 116 -11.80 -10.68 13.26
CA HIS A 116 -10.57 -11.16 13.89
C HIS A 116 -9.33 -10.39 13.43
N ILE A 117 -9.49 -9.40 12.55
CA ILE A 117 -8.41 -8.64 11.94
C ILE A 117 -8.31 -7.32 12.70
N ASP A 118 -7.16 -7.08 13.32
CA ASP A 118 -6.87 -5.83 14.02
C ASP A 118 -6.42 -4.76 13.01
N HIS A 119 -5.64 -5.17 12.00
CA HIS A 119 -5.11 -4.28 10.96
C HIS A 119 -5.36 -4.84 9.56
N LEU A 120 -6.11 -4.10 8.74
CA LEU A 120 -6.34 -4.44 7.33
C LEU A 120 -5.61 -3.43 6.44
N VAL A 121 -4.34 -3.73 6.11
CA VAL A 121 -3.45 -2.81 5.41
C VAL A 121 -3.79 -2.77 3.91
N PRO A 122 -4.20 -1.61 3.35
CA PRO A 122 -4.54 -1.51 1.94
C PRO A 122 -3.27 -1.36 1.07
N LEU A 123 -3.14 -2.20 0.06
CA LEU A 123 -2.11 -2.13 -0.98
C LEU A 123 -2.76 -1.71 -2.30
N PHE A 124 -2.73 -0.43 -2.62
CA PHE A 124 -3.35 0.11 -3.82
C PHE A 124 -2.34 0.24 -4.96
N MET A 125 -2.65 -0.35 -6.12
CA MET A 125 -1.82 -0.24 -7.31
C MET A 125 -2.62 0.26 -8.52
N ASN A 126 -2.20 1.41 -9.05
CA ASN A 126 -2.62 1.86 -10.37
C ASN A 126 -1.70 1.25 -11.43
N LEU A 127 -2.23 0.34 -12.24
CA LEU A 127 -1.41 -0.37 -13.23
C LEU A 127 -1.12 0.49 -14.47
N LEU A 128 -1.86 1.59 -14.71
CA LEU A 128 -1.55 2.52 -15.81
C LEU A 128 -0.26 3.30 -15.60
N ASP A 129 0.01 3.71 -14.36
CA ASP A 129 1.25 4.43 -14.03
C ASP A 129 2.47 3.51 -14.19
N ARG A 130 2.25 2.19 -14.09
CA ARG A 130 3.31 1.16 -14.10
C ARG A 130 3.51 0.47 -15.45
N ASP A 131 2.62 0.69 -16.43
CA ASP A 131 2.74 0.17 -17.81
C ASP A 131 4.00 0.71 -18.55
N ARG A 132 4.65 1.74 -17.99
CA ARG A 132 5.95 2.26 -18.46
C ARG A 132 7.16 1.44 -17.97
N VAL A 133 6.99 0.58 -16.97
CA VAL A 133 8.06 -0.25 -16.39
C VAL A 133 8.09 -1.60 -17.12
N ARG A 134 8.82 -1.65 -18.24
CA ARG A 134 8.86 -2.80 -19.17
C ARG A 134 9.34 -4.13 -18.57
N ASP A 135 9.88 -4.15 -17.35
CA ASP A 135 10.56 -5.31 -16.77
C ASP A 135 10.03 -5.74 -15.38
N SER A 136 8.85 -5.30 -14.94
CA SER A 136 8.31 -5.67 -13.62
C SER A 136 7.13 -6.65 -13.69
N THR A 137 7.17 -7.71 -12.87
CA THR A 137 6.03 -8.62 -12.69
C THR A 137 5.02 -8.04 -11.70
N LEU A 138 3.74 -8.43 -11.79
CA LEU A 138 2.73 -8.05 -10.80
C LEU A 138 3.18 -8.40 -9.37
N SER A 139 3.89 -9.52 -9.19
CA SER A 139 4.43 -9.92 -7.90
C SER A 139 5.41 -8.88 -7.33
N LEU A 140 6.32 -8.37 -8.17
CA LEU A 140 7.25 -7.31 -7.78
C LEU A 140 6.51 -6.00 -7.48
N LEU A 141 5.46 -5.67 -8.24
CA LEU A 141 4.67 -4.46 -8.00
C LEU A 141 3.93 -4.50 -6.66
N ILE A 142 3.35 -5.66 -6.30
CA ILE A 142 2.72 -5.86 -4.98
C ILE A 142 3.77 -5.77 -3.89
N TYR A 143 4.94 -6.37 -4.09
CA TYR A 143 6.02 -6.34 -3.11
C TYR A 143 6.53 -4.92 -2.87
N GLU A 144 6.73 -4.15 -3.94
CA GLU A 144 7.05 -2.72 -3.87
C GLU A 144 5.99 -1.94 -3.09
N GLU A 145 4.70 -2.17 -3.38
CA GLU A 145 3.63 -1.46 -2.70
C GLU A 145 3.57 -1.80 -1.21
N LEU A 146 3.76 -3.07 -0.85
CA LEU A 146 3.88 -3.49 0.54
C LEU A 146 5.02 -2.74 1.26
N GLY A 147 6.18 -2.61 0.61
CA GLY A 147 7.30 -1.83 1.13
C GLY A 147 6.95 -0.36 1.35
N ASN A 148 6.29 0.29 0.37
CA ASN A 148 5.86 1.68 0.48
C ASN A 148 4.88 1.88 1.66
N GLN A 149 3.88 1.01 1.79
CA GLN A 149 2.87 1.10 2.86
C GLN A 149 3.47 0.93 4.26
N LEU A 150 4.55 0.14 4.36
CA LEU A 150 5.27 -0.06 5.63
C LEU A 150 6.45 0.91 5.81
N ASN A 151 6.52 1.97 5.00
CA ASN A 151 7.55 3.01 5.04
C ASN A 151 9.00 2.47 4.86
N TYR A 152 9.17 1.44 4.03
CA TYR A 152 10.49 0.95 3.60
C TYR A 152 10.96 1.65 2.33
N PRO A 153 12.27 1.80 2.14
CA PRO A 153 12.83 2.26 0.88
C PRO A 153 12.66 1.18 -0.21
N THR A 154 12.00 1.54 -1.31
CA THR A 154 11.61 0.62 -2.40
C THR A 154 12.38 0.83 -3.70
N ASP A 155 13.13 1.92 -3.82
CA ASP A 155 13.91 2.26 -5.00
C ASP A 155 15.39 2.44 -4.64
N PRO A 156 16.27 1.52 -5.07
CA PRO A 156 16.01 0.33 -5.90
C PRO A 156 15.36 -0.84 -5.13
N LEU A 157 14.62 -1.73 -5.80
CA LEU A 157 13.88 -2.83 -5.14
C LEU A 157 14.74 -3.80 -4.31
N TRP A 158 16.01 -3.98 -4.64
CA TRP A 158 16.91 -4.80 -3.79
C TRP A 158 17.08 -4.19 -2.39
N LEU A 159 16.93 -2.87 -2.26
CA LEU A 159 17.03 -2.16 -0.99
C LEU A 159 15.87 -2.52 -0.06
N LEU A 160 14.67 -2.75 -0.62
CA LEU A 160 13.53 -3.25 0.13
C LEU A 160 13.84 -4.63 0.72
N GLU A 161 14.21 -5.59 -0.13
CA GLU A 161 14.55 -6.96 0.32
C GLU A 161 15.67 -6.96 1.36
N TRP A 162 16.68 -6.13 1.14
CA TRP A 162 17.82 -6.04 2.03
C TRP A 162 17.47 -5.40 3.38
N ALA A 163 16.76 -4.26 3.38
CA ALA A 163 16.29 -3.60 4.60
C ALA A 163 15.34 -4.52 5.41
N TRP A 164 14.53 -5.30 4.71
CA TRP A 164 13.66 -6.27 5.37
C TRP A 164 14.44 -7.41 6.01
N THR A 165 15.43 -7.94 5.31
CA THR A 165 16.30 -8.99 5.82
C THR A 165 17.02 -8.51 7.08
N LEU A 166 17.57 -7.28 7.06
CA LEU A 166 18.19 -6.66 8.23
C LEU A 166 17.26 -6.62 9.45
N GLU A 167 16.02 -6.18 9.26
CA GLU A 167 15.11 -5.99 10.38
C GLU A 167 14.45 -7.29 10.84
N ILE A 168 13.86 -8.06 9.92
CA ILE A 168 13.12 -9.28 10.27
C ILE A 168 14.07 -10.41 10.67
N GLU A 169 15.17 -10.61 9.95
CA GLU A 169 16.03 -11.78 10.19
C GLU A 169 17.12 -11.49 11.24
N HIS A 170 17.51 -10.22 11.40
CA HIS A 170 18.60 -9.83 12.30
C HIS A 170 18.22 -8.82 13.39
N GLY A 171 16.97 -8.32 13.40
CA GLY A 171 16.51 -7.38 14.42
C GLY A 171 17.15 -5.99 14.35
N LEU A 172 17.78 -5.62 13.22
CA LEU A 172 18.57 -4.39 13.07
C LEU A 172 17.68 -3.18 12.71
N CYS A 173 16.71 -2.88 13.58
CA CYS A 173 15.71 -1.83 13.35
C CYS A 173 16.34 -0.42 13.30
N ARG A 174 17.37 -0.10 14.11
CA ARG A 174 18.02 1.23 14.03
C ARG A 174 18.75 1.42 12.72
N ALA A 175 19.36 0.35 12.19
CA ALA A 175 19.98 0.41 10.87
C ALA A 175 18.94 0.82 9.82
N ARG A 176 17.74 0.22 9.84
CA ARG A 176 16.63 0.61 8.95
C ARG A 176 16.30 2.10 9.01
N MET A 177 16.17 2.68 10.21
CA MET A 177 15.82 4.10 10.34
C MET A 177 16.86 5.01 9.67
N SER A 178 18.14 4.67 9.79
CA SER A 178 19.22 5.43 9.13
C SER A 178 19.25 5.27 7.60
N LEU A 179 18.67 4.19 7.07
CA LEU A 179 18.58 3.96 5.61
C LEU A 179 17.63 4.93 4.92
N GLN A 180 16.54 5.31 5.57
CA GLN A 180 15.51 6.14 4.96
C GLN A 180 16.06 7.52 4.57
N GLU A 181 16.98 8.06 5.38
CA GLU A 181 17.70 9.30 5.07
C GLU A 181 18.77 9.10 3.99
N ALA A 182 19.53 7.99 4.08
CA ALA A 182 20.62 7.68 3.14
C ALA A 182 20.12 7.32 1.73
N ALA A 183 18.91 6.77 1.59
CA ALA A 183 18.32 6.36 0.31
C ALA A 183 18.04 7.54 -0.63
N GLN A 184 18.11 8.78 -0.16
CA GLN A 184 17.93 9.98 -1.00
C GLN A 184 19.04 10.14 -2.04
N ASP A 185 20.27 9.69 -1.75
CA ASP A 185 21.40 9.68 -2.70
C ASP A 185 21.77 8.24 -3.09
N LYS A 186 21.17 7.77 -4.19
CA LYS A 186 21.38 6.41 -4.70
C LYS A 186 22.83 6.10 -5.06
N ALA A 187 23.59 7.10 -5.51
CA ALA A 187 24.99 6.90 -5.90
C ALA A 187 25.89 6.73 -4.67
N ALA A 188 25.57 7.44 -3.59
CA ALA A 188 26.28 7.35 -2.33
C ALA A 188 25.81 6.20 -1.44
N LEU A 189 24.61 5.63 -1.68
CA LEU A 189 24.00 4.61 -0.83
C LEU A 189 24.91 3.41 -0.55
N ARG A 190 25.36 2.69 -1.59
CA ARG A 190 26.22 1.50 -1.39
C ARG A 190 27.53 1.82 -0.67
N PRO A 191 28.31 2.84 -1.08
CA PRO A 191 29.48 3.28 -0.32
C PRO A 191 29.17 3.60 1.13
N TRP A 192 28.05 4.27 1.40
CA TRP A 192 27.63 4.60 2.76
C TRP A 192 27.32 3.35 3.59
N LEU A 193 26.57 2.39 3.04
CA LEU A 193 26.25 1.12 3.72
C LEU A 193 27.50 0.34 4.13
N TYR A 194 28.53 0.37 3.29
CA TYR A 194 29.79 -0.33 3.54
C TYR A 194 30.58 0.21 4.72
N GLU A 195 30.36 1.47 5.09
CA GLU A 195 31.07 2.13 6.19
C GLU A 195 30.17 2.28 7.42
N ALA A 196 28.88 2.60 7.24
CA ALA A 196 27.98 2.91 8.34
C ALA A 196 27.58 1.67 9.15
N LEU A 197 27.24 0.56 8.50
CA LEU A 197 26.77 -0.65 9.18
C LEU A 197 27.85 -1.30 10.07
N PRO A 198 29.09 -1.52 9.60
CA PRO A 198 30.14 -2.14 10.42
C PRO A 198 30.50 -1.35 11.69
N GLU A 199 30.22 -0.05 11.72
CA GLU A 199 30.47 0.81 12.88
C GLU A 199 29.33 0.76 13.92
N MET A 200 28.23 0.04 13.64
CA MET A 200 27.11 -0.11 14.56
C MET A 200 27.31 -1.32 15.46
N ASP A 201 27.28 -1.11 16.79
CA ASP A 201 27.37 -2.17 17.80
C ASP A 201 26.36 -3.30 17.59
N GLU A 202 25.18 -3.00 17.02
CA GLU A 202 24.12 -3.99 16.78
C GLU A 202 24.51 -5.01 15.70
N THR A 203 25.48 -4.69 14.85
CA THR A 203 25.95 -5.61 13.80
C THR A 203 26.99 -6.60 14.29
N ASP A 204 27.49 -6.47 15.52
CA ASP A 204 28.49 -7.38 16.10
C ASP A 204 28.01 -8.83 16.08
N GLY A 205 28.85 -9.71 15.52
CA GLY A 205 28.51 -11.14 15.38
C GLY A 205 27.56 -11.47 14.22
N THR A 206 27.18 -10.48 13.41
CA THR A 206 26.41 -10.65 12.17
C THR A 206 27.30 -10.49 10.93
N PRO A 207 26.83 -10.91 9.73
CA PRO A 207 27.54 -10.61 8.48
C PRO A 207 27.76 -9.11 8.23
N TYR A 208 26.97 -8.24 8.85
CA TYR A 208 27.01 -6.78 8.63
C TYR A 208 28.13 -6.06 9.40
N ALA A 209 28.83 -6.75 10.31
CA ALA A 209 30.00 -6.21 11.03
C ALA A 209 31.23 -6.01 10.12
N THR A 210 31.16 -6.42 8.85
CA THR A 210 32.27 -6.28 7.90
C THR A 210 31.78 -5.73 6.57
N LYS A 211 32.62 -4.90 5.95
CA LYS A 211 32.36 -4.36 4.61
C LYS A 211 32.09 -5.42 3.55
N ASP A 212 32.83 -6.53 3.59
CA ASP A 212 32.65 -7.62 2.63
C ASP A 212 31.34 -8.38 2.87
N GLY A 213 30.95 -8.61 4.13
CA GLY A 213 29.66 -9.22 4.44
C GLY A 213 28.46 -8.31 4.09
N VAL A 214 28.58 -6.99 4.27
CA VAL A 214 27.59 -6.04 3.75
C VAL A 214 27.49 -6.14 2.22
N ARG A 215 28.62 -6.17 1.50
CA ARG A 215 28.61 -6.32 0.04
C ARG A 215 27.92 -7.61 -0.40
N GLU A 216 28.29 -8.74 0.21
CA GLU A 216 27.71 -10.05 -0.11
C GLU A 216 26.19 -10.06 0.14
N SER A 217 25.73 -9.49 1.26
CA SER A 217 24.29 -9.41 1.57
C SER A 217 23.50 -8.58 0.55
N ILE A 218 24.07 -7.48 0.05
CA ILE A 218 23.45 -6.66 -1.01
C ILE A 218 23.37 -7.43 -2.33
N GLU A 219 24.42 -8.17 -2.68
CA GLU A 219 24.44 -9.02 -3.88
C GLU A 219 23.40 -10.14 -3.79
N GLN A 220 23.26 -10.78 -2.62
CA GLN A 220 22.21 -11.78 -2.37
C GLN A 220 20.80 -11.18 -2.51
N ALA A 221 20.54 -10.02 -1.90
CA ALA A 221 19.26 -9.33 -2.03
C ALA A 221 18.94 -8.95 -3.49
N THR A 222 19.96 -8.49 -4.23
CA THR A 222 19.83 -8.17 -5.66
C THR A 222 19.48 -9.42 -6.47
N GLY A 223 20.08 -10.57 -6.16
CA GLY A 223 19.79 -11.83 -6.86
C GLY A 223 18.37 -12.36 -6.60
N ARG A 224 17.84 -12.14 -5.38
CA ARG A 224 16.47 -12.54 -5.00
C ARG A 224 15.38 -11.68 -5.65
N ILE A 225 15.67 -10.40 -5.89
CA ILE A 225 14.75 -9.45 -6.51
C ILE A 225 15.12 -9.25 -7.99
N SER A 226 14.78 -10.24 -8.81
CA SER A 226 14.82 -10.13 -10.26
C SER A 226 13.51 -10.64 -10.86
N THR A 227 13.14 -10.16 -12.03
CA THR A 227 11.91 -10.55 -12.74
C THR A 227 11.83 -12.05 -13.00
N GLU A 228 12.98 -12.71 -13.17
CA GLU A 228 13.08 -14.16 -13.39
C GLU A 228 13.02 -14.96 -12.09
N ALA A 229 13.59 -14.44 -10.99
CA ALA A 229 13.63 -15.13 -9.71
C ALA A 229 12.37 -14.90 -8.85
N PHE A 230 11.75 -13.74 -8.96
CA PHE A 230 10.65 -13.32 -8.07
C PHE A 230 9.30 -13.81 -8.59
N THR A 231 8.97 -15.05 -8.23
CA THR A 231 7.72 -15.73 -8.62
C THR A 231 6.54 -15.34 -7.70
N PRO A 232 5.29 -15.67 -8.06
CA PRO A 232 4.16 -15.54 -7.13
C PRO A 232 4.35 -16.26 -5.80
N ASP A 233 5.01 -17.42 -5.79
CA ASP A 233 5.27 -18.17 -4.56
C ASP A 233 6.24 -17.42 -3.64
N GLU A 234 7.25 -16.76 -4.22
CA GLU A 234 8.16 -15.88 -3.45
C GLU A 234 7.38 -14.71 -2.83
N LEU A 235 6.45 -14.09 -3.56
CA LEU A 235 5.60 -13.04 -3.00
C LEU A 235 4.79 -13.56 -1.80
N VAL A 236 4.15 -14.71 -1.93
CA VAL A 236 3.36 -15.32 -0.83
C VAL A 236 4.25 -15.54 0.39
N GLU A 237 5.47 -16.07 0.20
CA GLU A 237 6.43 -16.24 1.29
C GLU A 237 6.78 -14.90 1.97
N ARG A 238 6.99 -13.83 1.20
CA ARG A 238 7.31 -12.50 1.75
C ARG A 238 6.13 -11.90 2.51
N LEU A 239 4.91 -12.07 2.00
CA LEU A 239 3.69 -11.64 2.69
C LEU A 239 3.50 -12.40 4.01
N ASP A 240 3.68 -13.72 4.00
CA ASP A 240 3.58 -14.55 5.21
C ASP A 240 4.69 -14.24 6.23
N ARG A 241 5.91 -13.99 5.77
CA ARG A 241 7.02 -13.54 6.62
C ARG A 241 6.71 -12.19 7.26
N THR A 242 6.24 -11.24 6.47
CA THR A 242 5.88 -9.89 6.95
C THR A 242 4.74 -9.97 7.96
N LYS A 243 3.70 -10.74 7.65
CA LYS A 243 2.58 -10.97 8.56
C LYS A 243 3.05 -11.55 9.88
N ARG A 244 3.86 -12.61 9.87
CA ARG A 244 4.41 -13.19 11.11
C ARG A 244 5.19 -12.17 11.94
N TYR A 245 6.01 -11.35 11.30
CA TYR A 245 6.77 -10.31 11.97
C TYR A 245 5.87 -9.24 12.62
N LEU A 246 4.90 -8.71 11.88
CA LEU A 246 3.94 -7.72 12.41
C LEU A 246 3.10 -8.30 13.56
N GLN A 247 2.75 -9.57 13.46
CA GLN A 247 1.96 -10.28 14.47
C GLN A 247 2.76 -10.66 15.74
N GLU A 248 4.06 -10.35 15.83
CA GLU A 248 4.83 -10.53 17.07
C GLU A 248 4.28 -9.68 18.23
N SER A 249 3.58 -8.57 17.92
CA SER A 249 2.88 -7.75 18.92
C SER A 249 1.66 -8.45 19.54
N GLY A 250 1.16 -9.51 18.90
CA GLY A 250 -0.09 -10.19 19.25
C GLY A 250 -1.33 -9.69 18.50
N GLU A 251 -1.20 -8.65 17.67
CA GLU A 251 -2.27 -8.14 16.79
C GLU A 251 -2.31 -8.93 15.48
N THR A 252 -3.47 -9.00 14.84
CA THR A 252 -3.71 -9.74 13.60
C THR A 252 -3.69 -8.81 12.39
N TYR A 253 -2.67 -8.96 11.54
CA TYR A 253 -2.53 -8.23 10.28
C TYR A 253 -3.05 -9.03 9.08
N GLU A 254 -3.77 -8.36 8.18
CA GLU A 254 -4.15 -8.85 6.85
C GLU A 254 -3.92 -7.75 5.80
N PHE A 255 -3.73 -8.15 4.53
CA PHE A 255 -3.51 -7.24 3.42
C PHE A 255 -4.73 -7.19 2.49
N LEU A 256 -5.17 -5.98 2.13
CA LEU A 256 -6.19 -5.73 1.12
C LEU A 256 -5.51 -5.27 -0.17
N ILE A 257 -5.38 -6.16 -1.15
CA ILE A 257 -4.74 -5.84 -2.44
C ILE A 257 -5.79 -5.28 -3.41
N GLU A 258 -5.63 -4.03 -3.80
CA GLU A 258 -6.50 -3.32 -4.73
C GLU A 258 -5.77 -3.05 -6.04
N LEU A 259 -6.27 -3.66 -7.12
CA LEU A 259 -5.71 -3.49 -8.46
C LEU A 259 -6.62 -2.60 -9.30
N ASP A 260 -6.10 -1.46 -9.74
CA ASP A 260 -6.78 -0.57 -10.67
C ASP A 260 -6.27 -0.77 -12.10
N GLU A 261 -6.96 -1.65 -12.82
CA GLU A 261 -6.80 -1.83 -14.28
C GLU A 261 -7.84 -0.99 -15.03
N VAL A 262 -7.42 -0.31 -16.11
CA VAL A 262 -8.34 0.24 -17.10
C VAL A 262 -8.36 -0.69 -18.30
N ALA A 263 -9.50 -1.35 -18.53
CA ALA A 263 -9.74 -2.06 -19.78
C ALA A 263 -9.84 -1.01 -20.91
N ILE A 264 -8.89 -1.04 -21.84
CA ILE A 264 -8.89 -0.24 -23.08
C ILE A 264 -9.83 -0.89 -24.10
#